data_AF-A0A365T7Z8-F1
#
_entry.id   AF-A0A365T7Z8-F1
#
_cell.length_a   1.000
_cell.length_b   1.000
_cell.length_c   1.000
_cell.angle_alpha   90.00
_cell.angle_beta   90.00
_cell.angle_gamma   90.00
#
_symmetry.space_group_name_H-M   'P 1'
#
loop_
_entity.id
_entity.type
_entity.pdbx_description
1 polymer ?
#
loop_
_entity_poly.entity_id
_entity_poly.type
_entity_poly.pdbx_seq_one_letter_code
_entity_poly.pdbx_strand_id
1 'polypeptide(L)'
;MPTFTDEKRKRVREALRETGRELFAQYGIRKTSISELTEAAGIGKGTFYQFYDSKEDLYVDILEQYTETLIPQLLRESVQKYDDPERAITALLNETLDEFESNPLLRQVLAEGEVGHLRDSIPDEELTEKRAHSMGFFQPYVEDWYDDGKVVGPDPETIMETIRAVSRIVLQRDQIGEERYPQVRETLVAAVAAGLTREVEHSEASDE
;
A
#
# COMPACT_ATOMS: atom_id res chain seq x y z
N MET A 1 -29.88 -18.72 -18.63
CA MET A 1 -29.26 -17.76 -19.57
C MET A 1 -28.34 -16.86 -18.77
N PRO A 2 -27.15 -16.47 -19.26
CA PRO A 2 -26.35 -15.49 -18.53
C PRO A 2 -27.16 -14.20 -18.46
N THR A 3 -27.43 -13.72 -17.25
CA THR A 3 -28.29 -12.56 -16.95
C THR A 3 -27.72 -11.24 -17.52
N PHE A 4 -26.48 -11.26 -18.03
CA PHE A 4 -25.75 -10.10 -18.54
C PHE A 4 -24.82 -10.50 -19.70
N THR A 5 -24.67 -9.64 -20.71
CA THR A 5 -23.56 -9.72 -21.67
C THR A 5 -22.25 -9.34 -20.99
N ASP A 6 -21.10 -9.78 -21.51
CA ASP A 6 -19.78 -9.50 -20.91
C ASP A 6 -19.53 -7.98 -20.75
N GLU A 7 -19.90 -7.19 -21.76
CA GLU A 7 -19.85 -5.73 -21.71
C GLU A 7 -20.74 -5.13 -20.61
N LYS A 8 -21.90 -5.71 -20.36
CA LYS A 8 -22.80 -5.24 -19.31
C LYS A 8 -22.29 -5.65 -17.93
N ARG A 9 -21.67 -6.84 -17.79
CA ARG A 9 -20.98 -7.23 -16.56
C ARG A 9 -19.82 -6.29 -16.25
N LYS A 10 -18.98 -5.98 -17.24
CA LYS A 10 -17.85 -5.06 -17.08
C LYS A 10 -18.31 -3.69 -16.58
N ARG A 11 -19.32 -3.10 -17.22
CA ARG A 11 -19.89 -1.81 -16.80
C ARG A 11 -20.43 -1.80 -15.38
N VAL A 12 -21.14 -2.86 -14.97
CA VAL A 12 -21.66 -2.97 -13.59
C VAL A 12 -20.53 -3.11 -12.58
N ARG A 13 -19.50 -3.91 -12.91
CA ARG A 13 -18.31 -4.04 -12.07
C ARG A 13 -17.59 -2.70 -11.89
N GLU A 14 -17.36 -1.96 -12.98
CA GLU A 14 -16.74 -0.64 -12.94
C GLU A 14 -17.57 0.36 -12.12
N ALA A 15 -18.90 0.37 -12.30
CA ALA A 15 -19.79 1.23 -11.52
C ALA A 15 -19.73 0.92 -10.02
N LEU A 16 -19.69 -0.36 -9.64
CA LEU A 16 -19.55 -0.80 -8.25
C LEU A 16 -18.19 -0.42 -7.66
N ARG A 17 -17.10 -0.59 -8.42
CA ARG A 17 -15.75 -0.19 -7.98
C ARG A 17 -15.67 1.32 -7.76
N GLU A 18 -16.21 2.12 -8.68
CA GLU A 18 -16.15 3.58 -8.58
C GLU A 18 -16.97 4.10 -7.40
N THR A 19 -18.21 3.66 -7.27
CA THR A 19 -19.06 4.07 -6.12
C THR A 19 -18.55 3.51 -4.80
N GLY A 20 -18.00 2.29 -4.80
CA GLY A 20 -17.32 1.73 -3.64
C GLY A 20 -16.12 2.55 -3.22
N ARG A 21 -15.27 2.95 -4.15
CA ARG A 21 -14.09 3.79 -3.90
C ARG A 21 -14.46 5.10 -3.21
N GLU A 22 -15.47 5.79 -3.73
CA GLU A 22 -15.96 7.04 -3.16
C GLU A 22 -16.53 6.85 -1.74
N LEU A 23 -17.44 5.90 -1.56
CA LEU A 23 -18.11 5.69 -0.28
C LEU A 23 -17.16 5.15 0.79
N PHE A 24 -16.26 4.23 0.45
CA PHE A 24 -15.26 3.71 1.39
C PHE A 24 -14.26 4.78 1.78
N ALA A 25 -13.77 5.60 0.84
CA ALA A 25 -12.87 6.71 1.16
C ALA A 25 -13.54 7.75 2.07
N GLN A 26 -14.85 7.97 1.93
CA GLN A 26 -15.58 8.98 2.70
C GLN A 26 -16.02 8.49 4.09
N TYR A 27 -16.56 7.27 4.18
CA TYR A 27 -17.23 6.78 5.39
C TYR A 27 -16.51 5.60 6.04
N GLY A 28 -15.56 4.99 5.35
CA GLY A 28 -14.95 3.71 5.71
C GLY A 28 -15.85 2.52 5.40
N ILE A 29 -15.25 1.33 5.35
CA ILE A 29 -15.94 0.07 5.01
C ILE A 29 -17.08 -0.21 5.99
N ARG A 30 -16.82 -0.05 7.30
CA ARG A 30 -17.77 -0.38 8.36
C ARG A 30 -19.08 0.40 8.27
N LYS A 31 -19.01 1.70 7.99
CA LYS A 31 -20.19 2.58 7.92
C LYS A 31 -20.90 2.54 6.58
N THR A 32 -20.27 1.99 5.55
CA THR A 32 -20.87 1.83 4.22
C THR A 32 -21.73 0.57 4.16
N SER A 33 -22.96 0.68 3.67
CA SER A 33 -23.88 -0.44 3.49
C SER A 33 -23.99 -0.86 2.02
N ILE A 34 -24.32 -2.14 1.78
CA ILE A 34 -24.61 -2.64 0.42
C ILE A 34 -25.78 -1.87 -0.21
N SER A 35 -26.74 -1.38 0.59
CA SER A 35 -27.83 -0.55 0.08
C SER A 35 -27.31 0.74 -0.57
N GLU A 36 -26.46 1.49 0.15
CA GLU A 36 -25.87 2.73 -0.34
C GLU A 36 -25.01 2.49 -1.59
N LEU A 37 -24.21 1.43 -1.60
CA LEU A 37 -23.42 1.01 -2.77
C LEU A 37 -24.31 0.74 -3.99
N THR A 38 -25.39 -0.04 -3.80
CA THR A 38 -26.29 -0.40 -4.90
C THR A 38 -27.10 0.79 -5.41
N GLU A 39 -27.54 1.67 -4.51
CA GLU A 39 -28.27 2.89 -4.86
C GLU A 39 -27.40 3.86 -5.65
N ALA A 40 -26.17 4.11 -5.18
CA ALA A 40 -25.20 4.95 -5.89
C ALA A 40 -24.84 4.38 -7.26
N ALA A 41 -24.66 3.05 -7.36
CA ALA A 41 -24.34 2.37 -8.63
C ALA A 41 -25.55 2.23 -9.57
N GLY A 42 -26.76 2.58 -9.13
CA GLY A 42 -27.98 2.44 -9.93
C GLY A 42 -28.37 0.98 -10.22
N ILE A 43 -28.05 0.05 -9.31
CA ILE A 43 -28.36 -1.38 -9.44
C ILE A 43 -29.20 -1.89 -8.28
N GLY A 44 -29.76 -3.09 -8.42
CA GLY A 44 -30.44 -3.77 -7.31
C GLY A 44 -29.47 -4.57 -6.43
N LYS A 45 -29.81 -4.78 -5.15
CA LYS A 45 -29.04 -5.65 -4.23
C LYS A 45 -28.79 -7.06 -4.77
N GLY A 46 -29.79 -7.66 -5.42
CA GLY A 46 -29.63 -8.97 -6.06
C GLY A 46 -28.64 -8.96 -7.23
N THR A 47 -28.34 -7.81 -7.82
CA THR A 47 -27.27 -7.66 -8.81
C THR A 47 -25.92 -7.57 -8.12
N PHE A 48 -25.79 -6.86 -7.01
CA PHE A 48 -24.54 -6.82 -6.22
C PHE A 48 -24.02 -8.23 -5.90
N TYR A 49 -24.88 -9.09 -5.35
CA TYR A 49 -24.55 -10.47 -5.00
C TYR A 49 -24.27 -11.40 -6.20
N GLN A 50 -24.35 -10.90 -7.45
CA GLN A 50 -23.86 -11.62 -8.63
C GLN A 50 -22.41 -11.29 -8.99
N PHE A 51 -21.83 -10.29 -8.33
CA PHE A 51 -20.46 -9.82 -8.53
C PHE A 51 -19.59 -9.98 -7.30
N TYR A 52 -20.15 -9.78 -6.10
CA TYR A 52 -19.42 -9.83 -4.82
C TYR A 52 -20.28 -10.49 -3.75
N ASP A 53 -19.67 -11.33 -2.90
CA ASP A 53 -20.39 -11.99 -1.80
C ASP A 53 -20.55 -11.03 -0.61
N SER A 54 -19.64 -10.07 -0.47
CA SER A 54 -19.63 -9.04 0.59
C SER A 54 -19.18 -7.67 0.08
N LYS A 55 -19.29 -6.63 0.93
CA LYS A 55 -18.70 -5.31 0.62
C LYS A 55 -17.19 -5.29 0.83
N GLU A 56 -16.69 -6.21 1.65
CA GLU A 56 -15.27 -6.47 1.89
C GLU A 56 -14.62 -7.06 0.62
N ASP A 57 -15.31 -7.93 -0.11
CA ASP A 57 -14.82 -8.45 -1.41
C ASP A 57 -14.70 -7.32 -2.44
N LEU A 58 -15.71 -6.45 -2.50
CA LEU A 58 -15.66 -5.26 -3.36
C LEU A 58 -14.50 -4.34 -2.96
N TYR A 59 -14.26 -4.17 -1.65
CA TYR A 59 -13.15 -3.37 -1.15
C TYR A 59 -11.80 -3.95 -1.57
N VAL A 60 -11.61 -5.26 -1.43
CA VAL A 60 -10.41 -5.96 -1.91
C VAL A 60 -10.22 -5.76 -3.41
N ASP A 61 -11.27 -5.96 -4.21
CA ASP A 61 -11.22 -5.81 -5.66
C ASP A 61 -10.82 -4.38 -6.09
N ILE A 62 -11.25 -3.37 -5.33
CA ILE A 62 -10.82 -1.97 -5.52
C ILE A 62 -9.33 -1.81 -5.17
N LEU A 63 -8.87 -2.39 -4.06
CA LEU A 63 -7.45 -2.33 -3.67
C LEU A 63 -6.53 -3.06 -4.65
N GLU A 64 -6.96 -4.20 -5.19
CA GLU A 64 -6.23 -4.93 -6.22
C GLU A 64 -6.07 -4.09 -7.49
N GLN A 65 -7.17 -3.50 -7.98
CA GLN A 65 -7.11 -2.58 -9.12
C GLN A 65 -6.18 -1.39 -8.85
N TYR A 66 -6.18 -0.87 -7.61
CA TYR A 66 -5.28 0.20 -7.22
C TYR A 66 -3.82 -0.25 -7.30
N THR A 67 -3.53 -1.43 -6.74
CA THR A 67 -2.19 -2.04 -6.72
C THR A 67 -1.67 -2.30 -8.13
N GLU A 68 -2.52 -2.79 -9.03
CA GLU A 68 -2.18 -3.03 -10.45
C GLU A 68 -1.70 -1.76 -11.17
N THR A 69 -2.13 -0.58 -10.72
CA THR A 69 -1.73 0.71 -11.32
C THR A 69 -0.59 1.36 -10.54
N LEU A 70 -0.69 1.36 -9.22
CA LEU A 70 0.23 2.05 -8.31
C LEU A 70 1.62 1.40 -8.33
N ILE A 71 1.71 0.08 -8.19
CA ILE A 71 3.01 -0.58 -8.03
C ILE A 71 3.91 -0.37 -9.26
N PRO A 72 3.44 -0.54 -10.50
CA PRO A 72 4.26 -0.23 -11.67
C PRO A 72 4.70 1.23 -11.75
N GLN A 73 3.91 2.16 -11.23
CA GLN A 73 4.29 3.57 -11.14
C GLN A 73 5.37 3.78 -10.08
N LEU A 74 5.18 3.26 -8.86
CA LEU A 74 6.18 3.35 -7.79
C LEU A 74 7.51 2.76 -8.22
N LEU A 75 7.52 1.57 -8.83
CA LEU A 75 8.73 0.95 -9.37
C LEU A 75 9.43 1.86 -10.38
N ARG A 76 8.67 2.41 -11.34
CA ARG A 76 9.19 3.28 -12.40
C ARG A 76 9.77 4.58 -11.86
N GLU A 77 9.16 5.18 -10.85
CA GLU A 77 9.59 6.47 -10.30
C GLU A 77 10.65 6.35 -9.19
N SER A 78 10.97 5.13 -8.75
CA SER A 78 11.94 4.85 -7.70
C SER A 78 13.05 3.88 -8.13
N VAL A 79 12.90 2.58 -7.84
CA VAL A 79 13.94 1.56 -7.95
C VAL A 79 14.37 1.26 -9.38
N GLN A 80 13.55 1.57 -10.37
CA GLN A 80 13.91 1.46 -11.79
C GLN A 80 14.49 2.75 -12.38
N LYS A 81 14.34 3.88 -11.68
CA LYS A 81 14.76 5.22 -12.14
C LYS A 81 16.18 5.55 -11.76
N TYR A 82 16.64 5.05 -10.63
CA TYR A 82 17.92 5.39 -10.03
C TYR A 82 18.76 4.13 -9.84
N ASP A 83 19.99 4.15 -10.37
CA ASP A 83 20.97 3.09 -10.14
C ASP A 83 21.55 3.13 -8.71
N ASP A 84 21.53 4.31 -8.09
CA ASP A 84 21.99 4.54 -6.73
C ASP A 84 20.91 4.12 -5.71
N PRO A 85 21.16 3.13 -4.83
CA PRO A 85 20.15 2.63 -3.91
C PRO A 85 19.63 3.66 -2.93
N GLU A 86 20.46 4.62 -2.49
CA GLU A 86 20.03 5.64 -1.53
C GLU A 86 18.99 6.57 -2.18
N ARG A 87 19.26 7.00 -3.41
CA ARG A 87 18.30 7.79 -4.21
C ARG A 87 17.05 6.99 -4.55
N ALA A 88 17.19 5.71 -4.87
CA ALA A 88 16.05 4.84 -5.16
C ALA A 88 15.14 4.65 -3.94
N ILE A 89 15.70 4.35 -2.77
CA ILE A 89 14.97 4.21 -1.50
C ILE A 89 14.34 5.55 -1.11
N THR A 90 15.07 6.66 -1.24
CA THR A 90 14.54 8.00 -0.99
C THR A 90 13.32 8.30 -1.88
N ALA A 91 13.40 7.98 -3.17
CA ALA A 91 12.28 8.16 -4.09
C ALA A 91 11.11 7.23 -3.74
N LEU A 92 11.38 5.95 -3.47
CA LEU A 92 10.35 4.98 -3.08
C LEU A 92 9.57 5.45 -1.86
N LEU A 93 10.28 5.89 -0.82
CA LEU A 93 9.68 6.40 0.41
C LEU A 93 8.84 7.66 0.15
N ASN A 94 9.35 8.63 -0.60
CA ASN A 94 8.61 9.86 -0.89
C ASN A 94 7.33 9.58 -1.70
N GLU A 95 7.42 8.82 -2.80
CA GLU A 95 6.27 8.48 -3.64
C GLU A 95 5.22 7.69 -2.84
N THR A 96 5.66 6.74 -2.01
CA THR A 96 4.77 5.96 -1.13
C THR A 96 4.08 6.85 -0.09
N LEU A 97 4.81 7.78 0.52
CA LEU A 97 4.25 8.72 1.49
C LEU A 97 3.25 9.69 0.84
N ASP A 98 3.58 10.23 -0.33
CA ASP A 98 2.69 11.13 -1.08
C ASP A 98 1.37 10.43 -1.46
N GLU A 99 1.46 9.15 -1.81
CA GLU A 99 0.30 8.32 -2.11
C GLU A 99 -0.58 8.10 -0.86
N PHE A 100 -0.01 7.72 0.29
CA PHE A 100 -0.76 7.59 1.54
C PHE A 100 -1.33 8.93 2.05
N GLU A 101 -0.68 10.04 1.73
CA GLU A 101 -1.13 11.38 2.09
C GLU A 101 -2.28 11.85 1.20
N SER A 102 -2.24 11.57 -0.09
CA SER A 102 -3.25 12.05 -1.06
C SER A 102 -4.46 11.12 -1.21
N ASN A 103 -4.33 9.85 -0.83
CA ASN A 103 -5.37 8.85 -1.01
C ASN A 103 -5.97 8.35 0.31
N PRO A 104 -7.22 8.75 0.65
CA PRO A 104 -7.88 8.33 1.88
C PRO A 104 -8.06 6.81 1.99
N LEU A 105 -8.25 6.12 0.86
CA LEU A 105 -8.45 4.67 0.83
C LEU A 105 -7.18 3.96 1.32
N LEU A 106 -6.01 4.34 0.77
CA LEU A 106 -4.74 3.78 1.18
C LEU A 106 -4.34 4.20 2.60
N ARG A 107 -4.67 5.43 3.00
CA ARG A 107 -4.50 5.86 4.38
C ARG A 107 -5.29 4.98 5.34
N GLN A 108 -6.51 4.58 4.97
CA GLN A 108 -7.31 3.66 5.77
C GLN A 108 -6.68 2.28 5.86
N VAL A 109 -6.13 1.75 4.76
CA VAL A 109 -5.34 0.50 4.74
C VAL A 109 -4.18 0.56 5.73
N LEU A 110 -3.45 1.68 5.75
CA LEU A 110 -2.35 1.91 6.67
C LEU A 110 -2.82 2.00 8.14
N ALA A 111 -3.92 2.71 8.39
CA ALA A 111 -4.45 3.02 9.72
C ALA A 111 -5.10 1.82 10.43
N GLU A 112 -5.88 1.02 9.70
CA GLU A 112 -6.63 -0.09 10.29
C GLU A 112 -5.75 -1.31 10.55
N GLY A 113 -4.46 -1.24 10.14
CA GLY A 113 -3.60 -2.39 9.92
C GLY A 113 -4.25 -3.24 8.83
N GLU A 114 -3.51 -3.64 7.79
CA GLU A 114 -4.04 -4.35 6.60
C GLU A 114 -4.93 -5.61 6.85
N VAL A 115 -5.24 -6.01 8.09
CA VAL A 115 -5.99 -7.22 8.45
C VAL A 115 -7.03 -7.03 9.57
N GLY A 116 -7.02 -5.94 10.34
CA GLY A 116 -7.76 -5.88 11.62
C GLY A 116 -9.29 -6.03 11.51
N HIS A 117 -9.88 -5.56 10.40
CA HIS A 117 -11.34 -5.56 10.21
C HIS A 117 -11.81 -6.41 9.03
N LEU A 118 -10.88 -6.79 8.14
CA LEU A 118 -11.15 -7.76 7.09
C LEU A 118 -11.14 -9.19 7.64
N ARG A 119 -10.51 -9.44 8.79
CA ARG A 119 -10.41 -10.76 9.45
C ARG A 119 -11.71 -11.53 9.64
N ASP A 120 -12.83 -10.81 9.81
CA ASP A 120 -14.13 -11.44 10.03
C ASP A 120 -14.81 -11.88 8.71
N SER A 121 -14.31 -11.41 7.56
CA SER A 121 -14.92 -11.64 6.23
C SER A 121 -13.95 -12.19 5.19
N ILE A 122 -12.64 -12.02 5.38
CA ILE A 122 -11.57 -12.48 4.50
C ILE A 122 -10.57 -13.28 5.36
N PRO A 123 -10.18 -14.50 4.95
CA PRO A 123 -9.19 -15.30 5.66
C PRO A 123 -7.86 -14.54 5.86
N ASP A 124 -7.24 -14.71 7.03
CA ASP A 124 -5.92 -14.14 7.35
C ASP A 124 -4.85 -14.47 6.29
N GLU A 125 -4.96 -15.66 5.70
CA GLU A 125 -4.07 -16.14 4.63
C GLU A 125 -4.18 -15.29 3.37
N GLU A 126 -5.39 -15.00 2.91
CA GLU A 126 -5.63 -14.22 1.68
C GLU A 126 -5.15 -12.76 1.83
N LEU A 127 -5.28 -12.19 3.03
CA LEU A 127 -4.77 -10.85 3.31
C LEU A 127 -3.23 -10.83 3.41
N THR A 128 -2.65 -11.90 3.96
CA THR A 128 -1.19 -12.09 4.01
C THR A 128 -0.61 -12.30 2.62
N GLU A 129 -1.29 -13.04 1.76
CA GLU A 129 -0.92 -13.23 0.36
C GLU A 129 -0.95 -11.91 -0.42
N LYS A 130 -2.00 -11.09 -0.25
CA LYS A 130 -2.07 -9.77 -0.91
C LYS A 130 -0.96 -8.82 -0.43
N ARG A 131 -0.63 -8.85 0.86
CA ARG A 131 0.53 -8.13 1.42
C ARG A 131 1.85 -8.59 0.81
N ALA A 132 2.08 -9.89 0.79
CA ALA A 132 3.28 -10.51 0.23
C ALA A 132 3.40 -10.19 -1.26
N HIS A 133 2.27 -10.17 -1.99
CA HIS A 133 2.23 -9.85 -3.41
C HIS A 133 2.72 -8.42 -3.70
N SER A 134 2.19 -7.41 -2.98
CA SER A 134 2.62 -6.02 -3.18
C SER A 134 4.09 -5.78 -2.82
N MET A 135 4.59 -6.42 -1.77
CA MET A 135 6.00 -6.32 -1.38
C MET A 135 6.93 -7.11 -2.30
N GLY A 136 6.48 -8.24 -2.84
CA GLY A 136 7.26 -9.10 -3.73
C GLY A 136 7.72 -8.38 -5.00
N PHE A 137 7.07 -7.28 -5.40
CA PHE A 137 7.51 -6.47 -6.52
C PHE A 137 8.81 -5.69 -6.25
N PHE A 138 9.06 -5.28 -5.01
CA PHE A 138 10.28 -4.58 -4.60
C PHE A 138 11.35 -5.55 -4.08
N GLN A 139 10.91 -6.73 -3.60
CA GLN A 139 11.67 -7.96 -3.33
C GLN A 139 13.04 -8.00 -4.03
N PRO A 140 13.05 -8.26 -5.35
CA PRO A 140 14.27 -8.52 -6.09
C PRO A 140 15.28 -7.36 -6.07
N TYR A 141 14.82 -6.11 -6.05
CA TYR A 141 15.72 -4.95 -6.05
C TYR A 141 16.47 -4.82 -4.73
N VAL A 142 15.78 -5.06 -3.62
CA VAL A 142 16.40 -5.01 -2.29
C VAL A 142 17.35 -6.19 -2.10
N GLU A 143 16.97 -7.39 -2.56
CA GLU A 143 17.84 -8.58 -2.55
C GLU A 143 19.12 -8.33 -3.37
N ASP A 144 18.99 -7.85 -4.62
CA ASP A 144 20.13 -7.56 -5.48
C ASP A 144 21.08 -6.52 -4.84
N TRP A 145 20.55 -5.43 -4.27
CA TRP A 145 21.38 -4.43 -3.59
C TRP A 145 22.02 -4.93 -2.30
N TYR A 146 21.33 -5.81 -1.57
CA TYR A 146 21.84 -6.42 -0.36
C TYR A 146 22.99 -7.40 -0.66
N ASP A 147 22.82 -8.26 -1.66
CA ASP A 147 23.83 -9.22 -2.11
C ASP A 147 25.07 -8.50 -2.67
N ASP A 148 24.88 -7.36 -3.33
CA ASP A 148 25.95 -6.46 -3.78
C ASP A 148 26.62 -5.65 -2.65
N GLY A 149 26.10 -5.72 -1.42
CA GLY A 149 26.58 -4.96 -0.26
C GLY A 149 26.31 -3.45 -0.33
N LYS A 150 25.44 -3.00 -1.24
CA LYS A 150 25.07 -1.58 -1.40
C LYS A 150 23.95 -1.15 -0.46
N VAL A 151 23.18 -2.11 0.05
CA VAL A 151 22.18 -1.91 1.09
C VAL A 151 22.53 -2.80 2.27
N VAL A 152 22.48 -2.24 3.48
CA VAL A 152 22.89 -2.89 4.72
C VAL A 152 21.69 -3.09 5.66
N GLY A 153 21.71 -4.20 6.38
CA GLY A 153 20.68 -4.59 7.34
C GLY A 153 20.90 -6.03 7.81
N PRO A 154 20.06 -6.55 8.73
CA PRO A 154 20.15 -7.96 9.13
C PRO A 154 19.82 -8.94 7.99
N ASP A 155 18.82 -8.58 7.19
CA ASP A 155 18.31 -9.34 6.04
C ASP A 155 17.38 -8.46 5.18
N PRO A 156 17.11 -8.83 3.91
CA PRO A 156 16.21 -8.09 3.01
C PRO A 156 14.78 -7.88 3.56
N GLU A 157 14.26 -8.84 4.31
CA GLU A 157 12.90 -8.76 4.89
C GLU A 157 12.83 -7.64 5.93
N THR A 158 13.83 -7.55 6.81
CA THR A 158 13.96 -6.49 7.82
C THR A 158 14.14 -5.11 7.17
N ILE A 159 14.88 -5.01 6.06
CA ILE A 159 15.01 -3.76 5.29
C ILE A 159 13.65 -3.31 4.75
N MET A 160 12.90 -4.24 4.14
CA MET A 160 11.56 -3.99 3.63
C MET A 160 10.58 -3.59 4.74
N GLU A 161 10.62 -4.24 5.91
CA GLU A 161 9.83 -3.87 7.08
C GLU A 161 10.20 -2.49 7.62
N THR A 162 11.48 -2.12 7.55
CA THR A 162 11.96 -0.78 7.94
C THR A 162 11.38 0.29 7.01
N ILE A 163 11.44 0.08 5.70
CA ILE A 163 10.83 0.97 4.69
C ILE A 163 9.32 1.11 4.95
N ARG A 164 8.62 0.00 5.18
CA ARG A 164 7.18 0.00 5.52
C ARG A 164 6.90 0.75 6.83
N ALA A 165 7.76 0.61 7.84
CA ALA A 165 7.59 1.29 9.11
C ALA A 165 7.68 2.81 8.99
N VAL A 166 8.53 3.33 8.11
CA VAL A 166 8.62 4.77 7.81
C VAL A 166 7.27 5.31 7.33
N SER A 167 6.56 4.58 6.47
CA SER A 167 5.25 5.01 5.94
C SER A 167 4.20 5.25 7.03
N ARG A 168 4.35 4.64 8.22
CA ARG A 168 3.43 4.85 9.36
C ARG A 168 3.48 6.27 9.93
N ILE A 169 4.49 7.07 9.60
CA ILE A 169 4.56 8.49 10.00
C ILE A 169 3.33 9.27 9.54
N VAL A 170 2.70 8.89 8.42
CA VAL A 170 1.48 9.53 7.90
C VAL A 170 0.34 9.48 8.94
N LEU A 171 0.28 8.41 9.75
CA LEU A 171 -0.71 8.27 10.83
C LEU A 171 -0.42 9.15 12.05
N GLN A 172 0.80 9.67 12.16
CA GLN A 172 1.24 10.52 13.28
C GLN A 172 1.18 12.01 12.93
N ARG A 173 0.71 12.38 11.73
CA ARG A 173 0.63 13.75 11.25
C ARG A 173 -0.03 14.71 12.23
N ASP A 174 -1.17 14.31 12.80
CA ASP A 174 -1.91 15.12 13.79
C ASP A 174 -1.14 15.30 15.11
N GLN A 175 -0.38 14.28 15.53
CA GLN A 175 0.42 14.32 16.75
C GLN A 175 1.69 15.16 16.57
N ILE A 176 2.32 15.08 15.40
CA ILE A 176 3.53 15.84 15.04
C ILE A 176 3.18 17.32 14.80
N GLY A 177 2.01 17.58 14.21
CA GLY A 177 1.50 18.90 13.87
C GLY A 177 1.91 19.35 12.45
N GLU A 178 1.00 20.06 11.78
CA GLU A 178 1.13 20.52 10.37
C GLU A 178 2.43 21.26 10.08
N GLU A 179 2.90 22.09 11.01
CA GLU A 179 4.08 22.94 10.81
C GLU A 179 5.39 22.14 10.80
N ARG A 180 5.44 21.05 11.59
CA ARG A 180 6.64 20.23 11.79
C ARG A 180 6.66 18.96 10.94
N TYR A 181 5.49 18.48 10.54
CA TYR A 181 5.35 17.22 9.82
C TYR A 181 6.23 17.14 8.56
N PRO A 182 6.28 18.16 7.68
CA PRO A 182 7.12 18.10 6.47
C PRO A 182 8.60 17.89 6.78
N GLN A 183 9.14 18.57 7.79
CA GLN A 183 10.56 18.46 8.17
C GLN A 183 10.84 17.12 8.85
N VAL A 184 9.92 16.61 9.67
CA VAL A 184 10.07 15.28 10.31
C VAL A 184 10.02 14.18 9.24
N ARG A 185 9.10 14.28 8.27
CA ARG A 185 9.01 13.38 7.12
C ARG A 185 10.32 13.36 6.32
N GLU A 186 10.80 14.53 5.90
CA GLU A 186 12.05 14.67 5.14
C GLU A 186 13.25 14.10 5.91
N THR A 187 13.36 14.45 7.20
CA THR A 187 14.44 13.96 8.07
C THR A 187 14.40 12.44 8.22
N LEU A 188 13.22 11.86 8.41
CA LEU A 188 13.06 10.40 8.58
C LEU A 188 13.41 9.65 7.29
N VAL A 189 12.94 10.14 6.13
CA VAL A 189 13.27 9.56 4.83
C VAL A 189 14.78 9.61 4.59
N ALA A 190 15.41 10.76 4.78
CA ALA A 190 16.85 10.92 4.58
C ALA A 190 17.66 10.03 5.56
N ALA A 191 17.25 9.96 6.82
CA ALA A 191 17.93 9.16 7.83
C ALA A 191 17.85 7.66 7.52
N VAL A 192 16.69 7.16 7.09
CA VAL A 192 16.52 5.74 6.76
C VAL A 192 17.22 5.39 5.45
N ALA A 193 17.07 6.20 4.40
CA ALA A 193 17.74 5.94 3.13
C ALA A 193 19.27 5.89 3.33
N ALA A 194 19.86 6.92 3.95
CA ALA A 194 21.30 6.94 4.21
C ALA A 194 21.74 5.85 5.22
N GLY A 195 20.91 5.54 6.21
CA GLY A 195 21.21 4.50 7.20
C GLY A 195 21.26 3.10 6.58
N LEU A 196 20.43 2.84 5.58
CA LEU A 196 20.37 1.58 4.85
C LEU A 196 21.46 1.46 3.77
N THR A 197 22.18 2.52 3.42
CA THR A 197 23.18 2.51 2.32
C THR A 197 24.59 2.87 2.75
N ARG A 198 24.78 3.35 3.99
CA ARG A 198 26.13 3.61 4.51
C ARG A 198 26.88 2.30 4.74
N GLU A 199 28.13 2.27 4.28
CA GLU A 199 29.06 1.21 4.64
C GLU A 199 29.16 1.11 6.17
N VAL A 200 28.90 -0.09 6.71
CA VAL A 200 29.20 -0.36 8.10
C VAL A 200 30.72 -0.46 8.18
N GLU A 201 31.39 0.64 8.51
CA GLU A 201 32.76 0.60 9.01
C GLU A 201 32.76 -0.38 10.19
N HIS A 202 33.18 -1.62 9.93
CA HIS A 202 33.51 -2.54 11.00
C HIS A 202 34.70 -1.89 11.70
N SER A 203 34.41 -1.16 12.79
CA SER A 203 35.40 -0.83 13.79
C SER A 203 36.01 -2.17 14.19
N GLU A 204 37.19 -2.47 13.63
CA GLU A 204 38.11 -3.46 14.15
C GLU A 204 38.36 -3.05 15.61
N ALA A 205 37.52 -3.58 16.51
CA ALA A 205 37.78 -3.56 17.92
C ALA A 205 39.09 -4.31 18.07
N SER A 206 40.15 -3.53 18.22
CA SER A 206 41.49 -4.00 18.45
C SER A 206 41.44 -4.96 19.64
N ASP A 207 41.81 -6.21 19.40
CA ASP A 207 42.30 -7.09 20.44
C ASP A 207 43.52 -6.41 21.08
N GLU A 208 43.32 -5.80 22.25
CA GLU A 208 44.35 -5.57 23.26
C GLU A 208 43.83 -5.91 24.66
#